data_AF-A0A4V5NHH2-F1
#
_entry.id   AF-A0A4V5NHH2-F1
#
_cell.length_a   1.000
_cell.length_b   1.000
_cell.length_c   1.000
_cell.angle_alpha   90.00
_cell.angle_beta   90.00
_cell.angle_gamma   90.00
#
_symmetry.space_group_name_H-M   'P 1'
#
loop_
_entity.id
_entity.type
_entity.pdbx_description
1 polymer ?
#
loop_
_entity_poly.entity_id
_entity_poly.type
_entity_poly.pdbx_seq_one_letter_code
_entity_poly.pdbx_strand_id
1 'polypeptide(L)'
;MAEEAGDQKVPRKFFIVKSLTVQDLESSVRNGIWATQSHNEVALNDAFGQAENVYLIFSANKSGEYFGCARMAAPISGERDSMATTIPDDPAANSGTPQPIPTLRTETAPRGRIIDDSARGTTFWEAEHLGDEGSVSLAKESRGATPGEDQWGRQFKIEWVSTSRLPFYRTRGLRNLWNANREIKIARDGTQLEPSVGCMLVQMFHRHPQSPYGAGPGGQAGMPYQ
;
A
#
# COMPACT_ATOMS: atom_id res chain seq x y z
N MET A 1 -26.27 -38.26 -11.08
CA MET A 1 -26.33 -36.79 -10.91
C MET A 1 -25.20 -36.44 -9.96
N ALA A 2 -24.14 -35.81 -10.47
CA ALA A 2 -23.07 -35.30 -9.63
C ALA A 2 -23.51 -33.93 -9.11
N GLU A 3 -23.62 -33.78 -7.79
CA GLU A 3 -23.80 -32.47 -7.19
C GLU A 3 -22.48 -31.69 -7.35
N GLU A 4 -22.54 -30.60 -8.12
CA GLU A 4 -21.50 -29.57 -8.14
C GLU A 4 -21.45 -28.96 -6.74
N ALA A 5 -20.47 -29.38 -5.93
CA ALA A 5 -20.14 -28.73 -4.67
C ALA A 5 -19.66 -27.32 -4.98
N GLY A 6 -20.58 -26.34 -4.92
CA GLY A 6 -20.24 -24.94 -5.11
C GLY A 6 -19.16 -24.53 -4.13
N ASP A 7 -18.03 -24.06 -4.66
CA ASP A 7 -16.92 -23.49 -3.89
C ASP A 7 -17.48 -22.33 -3.04
N GLN A 8 -17.75 -22.61 -1.76
CA GLN A 8 -18.45 -21.68 -0.89
C GLN A 8 -17.48 -20.59 -0.43
N LYS A 9 -17.42 -19.51 -1.20
CA LYS A 9 -16.61 -18.34 -0.87
C LYS A 9 -17.18 -17.59 0.33
N VAL A 10 -16.29 -17.03 1.14
CA VAL A 10 -16.71 -16.12 2.22
C VAL A 10 -17.11 -14.76 1.62
N PRO A 11 -18.08 -14.02 2.18
CA PRO A 11 -18.57 -12.78 1.55
C PRO A 11 -17.49 -11.70 1.41
N ARG A 12 -16.58 -11.62 2.38
CA ARG A 12 -15.58 -10.56 2.43
C ARG A 12 -14.38 -10.89 3.32
N LYS A 13 -13.20 -10.44 2.92
CA LYS A 13 -11.96 -10.40 3.73
C LYS A 13 -11.39 -8.98 3.74
N PHE A 14 -10.63 -8.66 4.78
CA PHE A 14 -10.14 -7.30 5.04
C PHE A 14 -8.66 -7.30 5.43
N PHE A 15 -7.89 -6.39 4.87
CA PHE A 15 -6.46 -6.23 5.12
C PHE A 15 -6.11 -4.76 5.38
N ILE A 16 -5.24 -4.50 6.35
CA ILE A 16 -4.54 -3.21 6.46
C ILE A 16 -3.38 -3.20 5.49
N VAL A 17 -3.30 -2.16 4.67
CA VAL A 17 -2.17 -1.92 3.76
C VAL A 17 -1.48 -0.61 4.13
N LYS A 18 -0.17 -0.66 4.33
CA LYS A 18 0.66 0.48 4.73
C LYS A 18 1.43 1.00 3.53
N SER A 19 1.27 2.30 3.28
CA SER A 19 2.12 3.00 2.31
C SER A 19 3.24 3.74 3.03
N LEU A 20 4.42 3.79 2.40
CA LEU A 20 5.51 4.65 2.85
C LEU A 20 5.16 6.13 2.62
N THR A 21 4.55 6.44 1.47
CA THR A 21 4.24 7.82 1.08
C THR A 21 2.75 8.02 0.80
N VAL A 22 2.28 9.25 0.97
CA VAL A 22 0.92 9.65 0.55
C VAL A 22 0.83 9.72 -0.98
N GLN A 23 1.92 10.07 -1.66
CA GLN A 23 1.97 10.18 -3.13
C GLN A 23 1.66 8.85 -3.83
N ASP A 24 2.13 7.72 -3.28
CA ASP A 24 1.79 6.39 -3.81
C ASP A 24 0.28 6.13 -3.74
N LEU A 25 -0.36 6.55 -2.63
CA LEU A 25 -1.81 6.41 -2.43
C LEU A 25 -2.60 7.35 -3.35
N GLU A 26 -2.14 8.58 -3.55
CA GLU A 26 -2.78 9.51 -4.49
C GLU A 26 -2.63 9.05 -5.95
N SER A 27 -1.50 8.42 -6.27
CA SER A 27 -1.28 7.84 -7.59
C SER A 27 -2.22 6.66 -7.84
N SER A 28 -2.40 5.79 -6.84
CA SER A 28 -3.33 4.66 -6.94
C SER A 28 -4.80 5.07 -6.99
N VAL A 29 -5.17 6.22 -6.44
CA VAL A 29 -6.51 6.82 -6.67
C VAL A 29 -6.71 7.20 -8.13
N ARG A 30 -5.69 7.74 -8.79
CA ARG A 30 -5.79 8.20 -10.18
C ARG A 30 -5.77 7.06 -11.19
N ASN A 31 -4.94 6.05 -10.97
CA ASN A 31 -4.73 4.98 -11.96
C ASN A 31 -5.38 3.63 -11.59
N GLY A 32 -5.90 3.46 -10.37
CA GLY A 32 -6.53 2.21 -9.92
C GLY A 32 -5.55 1.04 -9.79
N ILE A 33 -4.26 1.32 -9.64
CA ILE A 33 -3.20 0.31 -9.56
C ILE A 33 -2.53 0.38 -8.19
N TRP A 34 -2.29 -0.78 -7.60
CA TRP A 34 -1.46 -0.91 -6.41
C TRP A 34 -0.41 -1.99 -6.62
N ALA A 35 0.71 -1.87 -5.94
CA ALA A 35 1.66 -2.95 -5.76
C ALA A 35 2.05 -3.01 -4.28
N THR A 36 2.12 -4.23 -3.77
CA THR A 36 2.37 -4.52 -2.35
C THR A 36 3.74 -5.17 -2.19
N GLN A 37 4.22 -5.35 -0.96
CA GLN A 37 5.41 -6.16 -0.71
C GLN A 37 5.14 -7.64 -1.05
N SER A 38 6.15 -8.35 -1.57
CA SER A 38 6.04 -9.72 -2.09
C SER A 38 5.47 -10.72 -1.07
N HIS A 39 5.71 -10.50 0.24
CA HIS A 39 5.19 -11.37 1.30
C HIS A 39 3.67 -11.27 1.49
N ASN A 40 3.05 -10.16 1.09
CA ASN A 40 1.59 -9.99 1.17
C ASN A 40 0.88 -10.64 -0.02
N GLU A 41 1.56 -10.80 -1.15
CA GLU A 41 0.93 -11.26 -2.40
C GLU A 41 0.24 -12.60 -2.24
N VAL A 42 0.89 -13.54 -1.56
CA VAL A 42 0.35 -14.89 -1.32
C VAL A 42 -0.96 -14.78 -0.53
N ALA A 43 -0.96 -14.06 0.59
CA ALA A 43 -2.14 -13.92 1.44
C ALA A 43 -3.30 -13.17 0.74
N LEU A 44 -2.99 -12.18 -0.09
CA LEU A 44 -4.00 -11.42 -0.84
C LEU A 44 -4.60 -12.24 -1.99
N ASN A 45 -3.78 -12.99 -2.73
CA ASN A 45 -4.27 -13.89 -3.78
C ASN A 45 -5.10 -15.03 -3.21
N ASP A 46 -4.66 -15.65 -2.12
CA ASP A 46 -5.44 -16.68 -1.41
C ASP A 46 -6.78 -16.12 -0.94
N ALA A 47 -6.79 -14.89 -0.41
CA ALA A 47 -8.02 -14.21 -0.04
C ALA A 47 -8.93 -13.92 -1.24
N PHE A 48 -8.37 -13.54 -2.39
CA PHE A 48 -9.12 -13.25 -3.62
C PHE A 48 -9.76 -14.52 -4.21
N GLY A 49 -9.10 -15.67 -4.06
CA GLY A 49 -9.67 -16.96 -4.42
C GLY A 49 -10.84 -17.37 -3.52
N GLN A 50 -10.68 -17.18 -2.20
CA GLN A 50 -11.60 -17.69 -1.18
C GLN A 50 -12.76 -16.74 -0.82
N ALA A 51 -12.71 -15.47 -1.21
CA ALA A 51 -13.71 -14.48 -0.86
C ALA A 51 -14.35 -13.85 -2.10
N GLU A 52 -15.62 -13.46 -2.00
CA GLU A 52 -16.28 -12.67 -3.05
C GLU A 52 -15.66 -11.27 -3.17
N ASN A 53 -15.26 -10.70 -2.04
CA ASN A 53 -14.68 -9.36 -1.96
C ASN A 53 -13.47 -9.31 -1.03
N VAL A 54 -12.36 -8.73 -1.50
CA VAL A 54 -11.20 -8.44 -0.64
C VAL A 54 -11.03 -6.93 -0.54
N TYR A 55 -11.15 -6.40 0.66
CA TYR A 55 -11.01 -4.98 0.95
C TYR A 55 -9.63 -4.66 1.53
N LEU A 56 -9.02 -3.62 1.00
CA LEU A 56 -7.74 -3.07 1.42
C LEU A 56 -7.99 -1.72 2.09
N ILE A 57 -7.61 -1.59 3.35
CA ILE A 57 -7.72 -0.34 4.11
C ILE A 57 -6.34 0.29 4.16
N PHE A 58 -6.18 1.41 3.45
CA PHE A 58 -4.91 2.07 3.26
C PHE A 58 -4.62 3.08 4.36
N SER A 59 -3.36 3.12 4.80
CA SER A 59 -2.84 4.16 5.69
C SER A 59 -1.39 4.45 5.37
N ALA A 60 -1.04 5.73 5.23
CA ALA A 60 0.35 6.16 5.10
C ALA A 60 1.05 6.09 6.47
N ASN A 61 2.33 5.74 6.48
CA ASN A 61 3.11 5.72 7.70
C ASN A 61 3.22 7.13 8.31
N LYS A 62 3.05 7.22 9.63
CA LYS A 62 3.11 8.47 10.41
C LYS A 62 2.04 9.52 10.05
N SER A 63 0.99 9.18 9.30
CA SER A 63 -0.10 10.12 8.97
C SER A 63 -1.06 10.41 10.12
N GLY A 64 -1.22 9.46 11.06
CA GLY A 64 -2.24 9.54 12.12
C GLY A 64 -3.66 9.22 11.64
N GLU A 65 -3.82 8.73 10.42
CA GLU A 65 -5.12 8.46 9.81
C GLU A 65 -5.08 7.31 8.79
N TYR A 66 -6.25 6.75 8.52
CA TYR A 66 -6.47 5.94 7.32
C TYR A 66 -6.77 6.86 6.13
N PHE A 67 -6.13 6.55 5.01
CA PHE A 67 -6.27 7.30 3.76
C PHE A 67 -7.62 6.99 3.08
N GLY A 68 -8.06 5.74 3.14
CA GLY A 68 -9.31 5.29 2.54
C GLY A 68 -9.38 3.76 2.44
N CYS A 69 -10.37 3.26 1.71
CA CYS A 69 -10.54 1.84 1.42
C CYS A 69 -10.77 1.58 -0.07
N ALA A 70 -10.22 0.48 -0.55
CA ALA A 70 -10.43 -0.02 -1.90
C ALA A 70 -10.75 -1.53 -1.86
N ARG A 71 -11.24 -2.05 -2.97
CA ARG A 71 -11.46 -3.48 -3.20
C ARG A 71 -10.47 -3.98 -4.23
N MET A 72 -9.95 -5.20 -4.06
CA MET A 72 -9.20 -5.86 -5.13
C MET A 72 -10.14 -6.09 -6.33
N ALA A 73 -9.74 -5.61 -7.50
CA ALA A 73 -10.49 -5.78 -8.75
C ALA A 73 -9.91 -6.91 -9.61
N ALA A 74 -8.66 -7.30 -9.37
CA ALA A 74 -7.97 -8.39 -10.05
C ALA A 74 -7.03 -9.13 -9.08
N PRO A 75 -6.71 -10.41 -9.36
CA PRO A 75 -5.61 -11.08 -8.68
C PRO A 75 -4.28 -10.38 -8.98
N ILE A 76 -3.29 -10.63 -8.13
CA ILE A 76 -1.92 -10.16 -8.32
C ILE A 76 -1.25 -11.11 -9.32
N SER A 77 -1.26 -10.73 -10.59
CA SER A 77 -0.72 -11.51 -11.71
C SER A 77 0.54 -10.86 -12.28
N GLY A 78 1.54 -11.68 -12.59
CA GLY A 78 2.94 -11.29 -12.77
C GLY A 78 3.34 -10.56 -14.05
N GLU A 79 2.45 -9.80 -14.67
CA GLU A 79 2.91 -8.79 -15.61
C GLU A 79 3.46 -7.63 -14.77
N ARG A 80 4.77 -7.67 -14.50
CA ARG A 80 5.50 -6.48 -14.07
C ARG A 80 5.37 -5.51 -15.24
N ASP A 81 4.37 -4.65 -15.18
CA ASP A 81 4.15 -3.71 -16.28
C ASP A 81 5.35 -2.77 -16.32
N SER A 82 6.22 -3.02 -17.30
CA SER A 82 7.31 -2.16 -17.70
C SER A 82 6.67 -0.85 -18.10
N MET A 83 6.83 0.19 -17.29
CA MET A 83 6.48 1.55 -17.69
C MET A 83 7.51 2.04 -18.72
N ALA A 84 7.62 1.35 -19.85
CA ALA A 84 8.13 1.89 -21.09
C ALA A 84 6.99 2.72 -21.68
N THR A 85 6.80 3.92 -21.13
CA THR A 85 6.23 5.01 -21.92
C THR A 85 7.03 5.04 -23.21
N THR A 86 6.38 4.79 -24.34
CA THR A 86 6.91 5.12 -25.65
C THR A 86 7.17 6.62 -25.67
N ILE A 87 8.39 7.02 -25.32
CA ILE A 87 8.89 8.37 -25.53
C ILE A 87 9.26 8.42 -27.01
N PRO A 88 8.61 9.24 -27.86
CA PRO A 88 9.19 9.62 -29.12
C PRO A 88 10.50 10.37 -28.82
N ASP A 89 11.58 9.88 -29.41
CA ASP A 89 12.94 10.41 -29.32
C ASP A 89 12.96 11.95 -29.42
N ASP A 90 13.14 12.63 -28.30
CA ASP A 90 13.34 14.08 -28.22
C ASP A 90 14.65 14.34 -27.45
N PRO A 91 15.77 14.68 -28.11
CA PRO A 91 17.11 14.63 -27.52
C PRO A 91 17.47 15.83 -26.61
N ALA A 92 16.51 16.48 -25.97
CA ALA A 92 16.78 17.74 -25.25
C ALA A 92 15.98 17.92 -23.94
N ALA A 93 16.11 17.01 -22.98
CA ALA A 93 15.71 17.27 -21.58
C ALA A 93 16.37 16.30 -20.58
N ASN A 94 17.63 16.57 -20.21
CA ASN A 94 18.29 15.86 -19.11
C ASN A 94 18.26 16.71 -17.83
N SER A 95 17.22 16.53 -17.01
CA SER A 95 17.25 16.89 -15.59
C SER A 95 16.13 16.18 -14.83
N GLY A 96 16.42 15.00 -14.29
CA GLY A 96 15.45 14.28 -13.44
C GLY A 96 15.77 12.82 -13.16
N THR A 97 16.78 12.22 -13.81
CA THR A 97 17.23 10.87 -13.48
C THR A 97 18.16 10.90 -12.25
N PRO A 98 17.88 10.14 -11.17
CA PRO A 98 18.73 10.11 -9.98
C PRO A 98 20.10 9.53 -10.37
N GLN A 99 21.12 10.40 -10.40
CA GLN A 99 22.49 10.06 -10.75
C GLN A 99 23.18 9.53 -9.49
N PRO A 100 23.52 8.24 -9.42
CA PRO A 100 23.94 7.68 -8.15
C PRO A 100 25.44 7.89 -7.91
N ILE A 101 25.78 8.45 -6.74
CA ILE A 101 27.13 8.95 -6.41
C ILE A 101 27.94 7.78 -5.80
N PRO A 102 29.04 7.34 -6.45
CA PRO A 102 29.87 6.27 -5.92
C PRO A 102 30.62 6.74 -4.68
N THR A 103 30.55 5.95 -3.60
CA THR A 103 31.36 6.17 -2.40
C THR A 103 32.49 5.15 -2.34
N LEU A 104 33.72 5.66 -2.22
CA LEU A 104 34.90 4.82 -2.04
C LEU A 104 34.83 4.13 -0.67
N ARG A 105 35.41 2.94 -0.56
CA ARG A 105 35.54 2.22 0.72
C ARG A 105 36.38 3.07 1.69
N THR A 106 35.84 3.35 2.87
CA THR A 106 36.56 3.93 4.01
C THR A 106 36.76 2.87 5.09
N GLU A 107 37.65 3.07 6.07
CA GLU A 107 37.92 2.08 7.14
C GLU A 107 36.66 1.65 7.92
N THR A 108 35.64 2.50 7.97
CA THR A 108 34.40 2.28 8.73
C THR A 108 33.16 1.97 7.88
N ALA A 109 33.26 1.99 6.55
CA ALA A 109 32.12 1.72 5.66
C ALA A 109 32.55 0.96 4.39
N PRO A 110 31.78 -0.08 3.98
CA PRO A 110 32.08 -0.83 2.77
C PRO A 110 32.02 0.06 1.51
N ARG A 111 32.34 -0.50 0.34
CA ARG A 111 32.14 0.19 -0.94
C ARG A 111 30.65 0.17 -1.26
N GLY A 112 30.12 1.27 -1.76
CA GLY A 112 28.69 1.36 -2.04
C GLY A 112 28.31 2.63 -2.77
N ARG A 113 27.01 2.82 -2.99
CA ARG A 113 26.48 3.91 -3.78
C ARG A 113 25.36 4.62 -3.04
N ILE A 114 25.41 5.94 -3.03
CA ILE A 114 24.32 6.77 -2.51
C ILE A 114 23.34 6.99 -3.65
N ILE A 115 22.10 6.55 -3.46
CA ILE A 115 20.98 6.85 -4.34
C ILE A 115 20.22 8.01 -3.71
N ASP A 116 20.30 9.18 -4.36
CA ASP A 116 19.52 10.34 -3.99
C ASP A 116 18.21 10.37 -4.78
N ASP A 117 17.13 9.93 -4.16
CA ASP A 117 15.76 10.00 -4.69
C ASP A 117 15.09 11.26 -4.14
N SER A 118 15.57 12.42 -4.59
CA SER A 118 15.08 13.74 -4.17
C SER A 118 13.62 13.99 -4.54
N ALA A 119 13.10 13.29 -5.57
CA ALA A 119 11.69 13.31 -5.94
C ALA A 119 10.79 12.63 -4.90
N ARG A 120 11.34 11.67 -4.12
CA ARG A 120 10.63 10.93 -3.06
C ARG A 120 11.18 11.23 -1.66
N GLY A 121 12.05 12.24 -1.54
CA GLY A 121 12.59 12.75 -0.28
C GLY A 121 13.39 11.73 0.53
N THR A 122 14.00 10.74 -0.12
CA THR A 122 14.71 9.67 0.59
C THR A 122 16.08 9.38 -0.01
N THR A 123 17.10 9.31 0.86
CA THR A 123 18.46 8.93 0.50
C THR A 123 18.78 7.57 1.11
N PHE A 124 19.18 6.61 0.29
CA PHE A 124 19.61 5.28 0.76
C PHE A 124 21.04 4.99 0.30
N TRP A 125 21.78 4.23 1.12
CA TRP A 125 23.13 3.76 0.83
C TRP A 125 23.07 2.27 0.53
N GLU A 126 23.51 1.85 -0.65
CA GLU A 126 23.53 0.45 -1.08
C GLU A 126 24.96 -0.09 -1.07
N ALA A 127 25.20 -1.23 -0.39
CA ALA A 127 26.51 -1.88 -0.32
C ALA A 127 26.78 -2.75 -1.56
N GLU A 128 27.92 -2.58 -2.23
CA GLU A 128 28.33 -3.44 -3.34
C GLU A 128 28.86 -4.78 -2.80
N HIS A 129 28.16 -5.89 -3.04
CA HIS A 129 28.61 -7.24 -2.67
C HIS A 129 29.52 -7.80 -3.77
N LEU A 130 30.84 -7.79 -3.54
CA LEU A 130 31.80 -8.47 -4.40
C LEU A 130 31.76 -9.97 -4.07
N GLY A 131 31.22 -10.77 -4.99
CA GLY A 131 31.22 -12.24 -4.91
C GLY A 131 32.62 -12.82 -5.08
N ASP A 132 32.92 -13.86 -4.29
CA ASP A 132 34.11 -14.71 -4.38
C ASP A 132 33.78 -15.98 -5.17
N GLU A 133 34.64 -16.37 -6.10
CA GLU A 133 34.43 -17.46 -7.06
C GLU A 133 34.83 -18.84 -6.49
N GLY A 134 33.99 -19.87 -6.64
CA GLY A 134 34.40 -21.25 -6.35
C GLY A 134 33.35 -22.36 -6.44
N SER A 135 33.32 -23.04 -7.60
CA SER A 135 32.88 -24.44 -7.85
C SER A 135 31.38 -24.83 -7.99
N VAL A 136 31.06 -25.17 -9.25
CA VAL A 136 29.98 -26.01 -9.87
C VAL A 136 29.21 -27.00 -8.97
N SER A 137 27.92 -27.34 -9.13
CA SER A 137 27.10 -27.58 -10.33
C SER A 137 25.61 -27.78 -9.97
N LEU A 138 24.69 -27.32 -10.82
CA LEU A 138 23.55 -28.06 -11.42
C LEU A 138 22.50 -27.08 -11.98
N ALA A 139 22.15 -27.32 -13.24
CA ALA A 139 21.45 -26.41 -14.14
C ALA A 139 19.98 -26.14 -13.76
N LYS A 140 19.59 -24.87 -13.85
CA LYS A 140 18.29 -24.45 -14.38
C LYS A 140 18.41 -23.03 -14.98
N GLU A 141 18.43 -22.95 -16.31
CA GLU A 141 18.03 -21.77 -17.10
C GLU A 141 16.64 -21.28 -16.63
N SER A 142 16.22 -20.02 -16.68
CA SER A 142 16.73 -18.71 -17.08
C SER A 142 15.72 -17.73 -16.44
N ARG A 143 16.07 -16.55 -15.92
CA ARG A 143 16.43 -15.30 -16.61
C ARG A 143 16.85 -14.31 -15.52
N GLY A 144 17.80 -13.43 -15.86
CA GLY A 144 18.52 -12.53 -14.96
C GLY A 144 17.69 -11.91 -13.85
N ALA A 145 18.06 -12.23 -12.61
CA ALA A 145 17.64 -11.50 -11.42
C ALA A 145 18.81 -10.63 -10.99
N THR A 146 18.69 -9.33 -11.23
CA THR A 146 19.48 -8.28 -10.60
C THR A 146 19.16 -8.30 -9.10
N PRO A 147 20.13 -8.56 -8.20
CA PRO A 147 19.86 -8.60 -6.76
C PRO A 147 19.63 -7.16 -6.29
N GLY A 148 18.36 -6.74 -6.20
CA GLY A 148 17.97 -5.39 -5.81
C GLY A 148 16.55 -5.01 -6.24
N GLU A 149 15.99 -5.67 -7.26
CA GLU A 149 14.66 -5.36 -7.81
C GLU A 149 13.51 -6.14 -7.14
N ASP A 150 13.81 -7.03 -6.19
CA ASP A 150 12.81 -7.87 -5.49
C ASP A 150 12.07 -7.16 -4.33
N GLN A 151 12.28 -5.86 -4.15
CA GLN A 151 11.74 -5.13 -2.98
C GLN A 151 10.28 -4.70 -3.16
N TRP A 152 9.81 -4.56 -4.40
CA TRP A 152 8.44 -4.15 -4.72
C TRP A 152 7.72 -5.28 -5.47
N GLY A 153 6.54 -5.66 -4.97
CA GLY A 153 5.77 -6.73 -5.57
C GLY A 153 5.07 -6.33 -6.86
N ARG A 154 4.38 -7.30 -7.44
CA ARG A 154 3.64 -7.17 -8.69
C ARG A 154 2.47 -6.20 -8.54
N GLN A 155 2.17 -5.49 -9.63
CA GLN A 155 1.03 -4.59 -9.69
C GLN A 155 -0.28 -5.36 -9.86
N PHE A 156 -1.36 -4.80 -9.34
CA PHE A 156 -2.71 -5.33 -9.49
C PHE A 156 -3.75 -4.22 -9.42
N LYS A 157 -4.93 -4.50 -10.01
CA LYS A 157 -6.02 -3.52 -10.09
C LYS A 157 -6.80 -3.46 -8.78
N ILE A 158 -7.07 -2.25 -8.33
CA ILE A 158 -7.94 -1.94 -7.20
C ILE A 158 -9.02 -0.95 -7.60
N GLU A 159 -10.16 -1.01 -6.92
CA GLU A 159 -11.28 -0.10 -7.08
C GLU A 159 -11.51 0.64 -5.76
N TRP A 160 -11.32 1.96 -5.74
CA TRP A 160 -11.52 2.76 -4.54
C TRP A 160 -13.01 2.85 -4.18
N VAL A 161 -13.34 2.42 -2.96
CA VAL A 161 -14.69 2.49 -2.41
C VAL A 161 -14.90 3.82 -1.68
N SER A 162 -13.87 4.29 -0.97
CA SER A 162 -13.88 5.59 -0.32
C SER A 162 -12.47 6.14 -0.17
N THR A 163 -12.29 7.42 -0.49
CA THR A 163 -11.05 8.19 -0.25
C THR A 163 -11.19 9.17 0.93
N SER A 164 -12.31 9.13 1.66
CA SER A 164 -12.53 9.92 2.88
C SER A 164 -11.48 9.60 3.94
N ARG A 165 -10.79 10.63 4.45
CA ARG A 165 -9.79 10.43 5.52
C ARG A 165 -10.46 10.03 6.83
N LEU A 166 -9.92 9.00 7.49
CA LEU A 166 -10.41 8.53 8.79
C LEU A 166 -9.30 8.66 9.84
N PRO A 167 -9.28 9.78 10.60
CA PRO A 167 -8.36 9.96 11.71
C PRO A 167 -8.44 8.84 12.75
N PHE A 168 -7.29 8.38 13.26
CA PHE A 168 -7.22 7.26 14.20
C PHE A 168 -7.95 7.47 15.53
N TYR A 169 -8.16 8.72 15.94
CA TYR A 169 -8.94 8.99 17.14
C TYR A 169 -10.41 8.54 16.99
N ARG A 170 -10.95 8.53 15.77
CA ARG A 170 -12.32 8.08 15.47
C ARG A 170 -12.48 6.56 15.58
N THR A 171 -11.38 5.81 15.50
CA THR A 171 -11.35 4.36 15.63
C THR A 171 -10.82 3.91 16.99
N ARG A 172 -10.75 4.81 17.98
CA ARG A 172 -10.28 4.48 19.32
C ARG A 172 -11.16 3.39 19.94
N GLY A 173 -10.53 2.40 20.57
CA GLY A 173 -11.23 1.27 21.19
C GLY A 173 -11.60 0.14 20.24
N LEU A 174 -11.53 0.35 18.91
CA LEU A 174 -11.72 -0.73 17.94
C LEU A 174 -10.46 -1.62 17.90
N ARG A 175 -10.64 -2.91 18.22
CA ARG A 175 -9.55 -3.89 18.38
C ARG A 175 -9.74 -5.08 17.46
N ASN A 176 -8.65 -5.74 17.11
CA ASN A 176 -8.64 -6.91 16.24
C ASN A 176 -8.11 -8.15 16.98
N LEU A 177 -8.97 -9.15 17.20
CA LEU A 177 -8.60 -10.41 17.86
C LEU A 177 -7.48 -11.16 17.11
N TRP A 178 -7.45 -11.05 15.78
CA TRP A 178 -6.45 -11.69 14.93
C TRP A 178 -5.06 -11.03 15.00
N ASN A 179 -4.95 -9.90 15.69
CA ASN A 179 -3.69 -9.19 15.90
C ASN A 179 -3.47 -8.92 17.41
N ALA A 180 -3.56 -9.99 18.21
CA ALA A 180 -3.39 -9.96 19.67
C ALA A 180 -4.31 -8.95 20.39
N ASN A 181 -5.53 -8.77 19.89
CA ASN A 181 -6.53 -7.82 20.40
C ASN A 181 -6.00 -6.37 20.54
N ARG A 182 -5.01 -6.00 19.71
CA ARG A 182 -4.48 -4.63 19.64
C ARG A 182 -5.48 -3.72 18.94
N GLU A 183 -5.39 -2.41 19.22
CA GLU A 183 -6.17 -1.43 18.46
C GLU A 183 -5.85 -1.54 16.98
N ILE A 184 -6.85 -1.37 16.11
CA ILE A 184 -6.69 -1.59 14.66
C ILE A 184 -5.66 -0.67 14.00
N LYS A 185 -5.35 0.48 14.61
CA LYS A 185 -4.30 1.39 14.14
C LYS A 185 -2.90 0.84 14.37
N ILE A 186 -2.76 -0.13 15.27
CA ILE A 186 -1.51 -0.82 15.62
C ILE A 186 -1.40 -2.08 14.74
N ALA A 187 -1.35 -1.86 13.43
CA ALA A 187 -1.25 -2.91 12.42
C ALA A 187 -0.01 -2.71 11.56
N ARG A 188 0.63 -3.82 11.19
CA ARG A 188 1.69 -3.85 10.17
C ARG A 188 1.06 -3.95 8.79
N ASP A 189 1.88 -3.77 7.76
CA ASP A 189 1.45 -4.05 6.39
C ASP A 189 0.98 -5.51 6.27
N GLY A 190 -0.07 -5.75 5.49
CA GLY A 190 -0.66 -7.09 5.30
C GLY A 190 -1.48 -7.63 6.49
N THR A 191 -1.72 -6.85 7.55
CA THR A 191 -2.47 -7.36 8.72
C THR A 191 -3.92 -7.65 8.35
N GLN A 192 -4.36 -8.91 8.52
CA GLN A 192 -5.76 -9.30 8.34
C GLN A 192 -6.65 -8.80 9.49
N LEU A 193 -7.88 -8.40 9.17
CA LEU A 193 -8.89 -7.99 10.15
C LEU A 193 -10.04 -8.99 10.20
N GLU A 194 -10.57 -9.22 11.41
CA GLU A 194 -11.82 -9.94 11.59
C GLU A 194 -12.95 -9.29 10.76
N PRO A 195 -13.85 -10.08 10.12
CA PRO A 195 -14.93 -9.54 9.29
C PRO A 195 -15.76 -8.47 9.99
N SER A 196 -16.15 -8.69 11.25
CA SER A 196 -16.94 -7.73 12.05
C SER A 196 -16.23 -6.39 12.21
N VAL A 197 -14.93 -6.44 12.50
CA VAL A 197 -14.05 -5.26 12.69
C VAL A 197 -13.83 -4.53 11.37
N GLY A 198 -13.54 -5.27 10.30
CA GLY A 198 -13.37 -4.73 8.95
C GLY A 198 -14.63 -4.04 8.43
N CYS A 199 -15.81 -4.63 8.65
CA CYS A 199 -17.09 -4.03 8.29
C CYS A 199 -17.31 -2.70 9.02
N MET A 200 -17.08 -2.68 10.33
CA MET A 200 -17.26 -1.47 11.13
C MET A 200 -16.28 -0.37 10.69
N LEU A 201 -15.04 -0.72 10.38
CA LEU A 201 -14.05 0.22 9.86
C LEU A 201 -14.46 0.79 8.49
N VAL A 202 -14.92 -0.05 7.56
CA VAL A 202 -15.44 0.39 6.26
C VAL A 202 -16.64 1.34 6.43
N GLN A 203 -17.56 1.01 7.34
CA GLN A 203 -18.72 1.86 7.63
C GLN A 203 -18.33 3.24 8.18
N MET A 204 -17.25 3.33 8.97
CA MET A 204 -16.76 4.61 9.52
C MET A 204 -16.28 5.58 8.44
N PHE A 205 -15.84 5.10 7.26
CA PHE A 205 -15.46 5.96 6.14
C PHE A 205 -16.66 6.69 5.50
N HIS A 206 -17.85 6.07 5.55
CA HIS A 206 -19.08 6.67 5.01
C HIS A 206 -19.77 7.60 6.01
N ARG A 207 -19.34 7.59 7.27
CA ARG A 207 -19.92 8.44 8.30
C ARG A 207 -19.33 9.84 8.14
N HIS A 208 -20.17 10.75 7.62
CA HIS A 208 -19.83 12.15 7.46
C HIS A 208 -19.19 12.70 8.75
N PRO A 209 -18.10 13.47 8.67
CA PRO A 209 -17.59 14.18 9.83
C PRO A 209 -18.71 15.09 10.34
N GLN A 210 -19.25 14.76 11.51
CA GLN A 210 -20.04 15.70 12.29
C GLN A 210 -19.14 16.92 12.49
N SER A 211 -19.52 18.06 11.91
CA SER A 211 -18.85 19.32 12.17
C SER A 211 -18.81 19.51 13.68
N PRO A 212 -17.65 19.79 14.31
CA PRO A 212 -17.61 20.15 15.72
C PRO A 212 -18.37 21.46 16.01
N TYR A 213 -18.83 22.17 14.96
CA TYR A 213 -19.69 23.34 15.04
C TYR A 213 -20.97 23.11 14.22
N GLY A 214 -22.10 22.85 14.89
CA GLY A 214 -23.41 22.97 14.25
C GLY A 214 -24.51 22.10 14.82
N ALA A 215 -25.18 22.59 15.88
CA ALA A 215 -26.64 22.64 16.04
C ALA A 215 -27.02 22.80 17.52
N GLY A 216 -26.91 24.04 18.04
CA GLY A 216 -27.66 24.44 19.24
C GLY A 216 -29.09 24.82 18.82
N PRO A 217 -30.14 24.40 19.54
CA PRO A 217 -31.51 24.71 19.17
C PRO A 217 -31.92 26.10 19.68
N GLY A 218 -32.63 26.87 18.84
CA GLY A 218 -33.64 27.83 19.31
C GLY A 218 -33.20 29.29 19.55
N GLY A 219 -33.73 30.17 18.69
CA GLY A 219 -34.57 31.30 19.09
C GLY A 219 -33.95 32.47 19.85
N GLN A 220 -33.84 33.62 19.18
CA GLN A 220 -34.41 34.93 19.56
C GLN A 220 -34.00 35.94 18.47
N ALA A 221 -34.95 36.40 17.66
CA ALA A 221 -35.71 37.63 17.87
C ALA A 221 -34.80 38.86 17.83
N GLY A 222 -34.90 39.59 16.72
CA GLY A 222 -34.14 40.82 16.50
C GLY A 222 -34.47 41.91 17.50
N MET A 223 -33.50 42.78 17.73
CA MET A 223 -33.70 44.10 18.30
C MET A 223 -32.98 45.11 17.40
N PRO A 224 -33.64 46.18 16.96
CA PRO A 224 -33.01 47.24 16.18
C PRO A 224 -32.23 48.19 17.11
N TYR A 225 -31.20 48.78 16.52
CA TYR A 225 -30.33 49.78 17.12
C TYR A 225 -31.10 51.05 17.50
N GLN A 226 -30.80 51.58 18.68
CA GLN A 226 -30.67 53.02 18.95
C GLN A 226 -29.37 53.26 19.71
#